data_AF-A0AA88W998-F1
#
_entry.id   AF-A0AA88W998-F1
#
_cell.length_a   1.000
_cell.length_b   1.000
_cell.length_c   1.000
_cell.angle_alpha   90.00
_cell.angle_beta   90.00
_cell.angle_gamma   90.00
#
_symmetry.space_group_name_H-M   'P 1'
#
loop_
_entity.id
_entity.type
_entity.pdbx_description
1 polymer ?
#
loop_
_entity_poly.entity_id
_entity_poly.type
_entity_poly.pdbx_seq_one_letter_code
_entity_poly.pdbx_strand_id
1 'polypeptide(L)'
;MDRSIKSRRKSMGEILKSHPSTCNSSDPQKSEPSKHRGEYSITRMKPAILPWLFVNAKEVYYTFELRNSSVVSRFALNQSGVAQRWTWVDKTHGWSLYLTAPTDNCDTYKLCGAYGSCNIGNSPQCECLDKFVPISSDDWPRTDWSKGCGRKVPLNCRNGDRFLKYSHLKLPDTRHSRFNVSMKLKECETLCSKNCSCMAYANLDIAEGGSGCLFWFDDLIDIREFSEGGQDLYVRMASSEEQGQEIAVKRLSKTSRQGLDEFMTEVVCIAKLQHRNLVKLLGYCIEGEEKMLIYEYMPNKSLNSFIFGLPLSKSLSTVFFS
;
A
#
# COMPACT_ATOMS: atom_id res chain seq x y z
N MET A 1 6.68 55.84 20.11
CA MET A 1 6.90 54.90 21.23
C MET A 1 5.59 54.89 22.01
N ASP A 2 4.82 53.83 22.16
CA ASP A 2 5.09 52.40 22.17
C ASP A 2 3.79 51.64 21.80
N ARG A 3 3.96 50.41 21.30
CA ARG A 3 2.92 49.46 20.87
C ARG A 3 2.21 48.86 22.08
N SER A 4 0.91 48.60 21.95
CA SER A 4 0.25 47.55 22.74
C SER A 4 -0.54 46.62 21.81
N ILE A 5 0.06 45.46 21.52
CA ILE A 5 -0.55 44.35 20.79
C ILE A 5 -1.19 43.44 21.84
N LYS A 6 -2.53 43.38 21.88
CA LYS A 6 -3.27 42.37 22.65
C LYS A 6 -3.62 41.18 21.75
N SER A 7 -2.93 40.08 22.03
CA SER A 7 -3.32 38.66 21.92
C SER A 7 -4.75 38.36 21.43
N ARG A 8 -4.88 37.56 20.35
CA ARG A 8 -6.05 36.70 20.10
C ARG A 8 -5.64 35.33 19.55
N ARG A 9 -6.25 34.32 20.17
CA ARG A 9 -6.05 32.85 20.12
C ARG A 9 -6.23 32.23 18.71
N LYS A 10 -5.42 31.20 18.40
CA LYS A 10 -5.65 30.21 17.33
C LYS A 10 -6.51 29.04 17.87
N SER A 11 -7.63 28.70 17.21
CA SER A 11 -8.44 27.48 17.48
C SER A 11 -7.93 26.30 16.64
N MET A 12 -7.46 25.21 17.25
CA MET A 12 -8.15 23.92 17.54
C MET A 12 -8.39 23.05 16.30
N GLY A 13 -7.62 21.95 16.19
CA GLY A 13 -7.86 20.85 15.25
C GLY A 13 -8.76 19.79 15.88
N GLU A 14 -9.73 19.30 15.12
CA GLU A 14 -10.68 18.26 15.53
C GLU A 14 -10.29 16.92 14.89
N ILE A 15 -10.44 15.84 15.65
CA ILE A 15 -10.37 14.46 15.14
C ILE A 15 -11.78 14.11 14.68
N LEU A 16 -11.95 13.84 13.39
CA LEU A 16 -13.23 13.47 12.79
C LEU A 16 -13.14 12.06 12.20
N LYS A 17 -14.18 11.26 12.41
CA LYS A 17 -14.44 10.00 11.70
C LYS A 17 -15.32 10.35 10.50
N SER A 18 -14.84 10.26 9.26
CA SER A 18 -15.58 10.76 8.08
C SER A 18 -15.98 9.69 7.06
N HIS A 19 -17.19 9.84 6.50
CA HIS A 19 -17.54 9.45 5.12
C HIS A 19 -17.34 10.70 4.22
N PRO A 20 -16.40 10.69 3.25
CA PRO A 20 -16.09 11.87 2.46
C PRO A 20 -16.89 11.88 1.14
N SER A 21 -18.00 12.62 1.10
CA SER A 21 -18.77 12.84 -0.15
C SER A 21 -18.55 14.23 -0.79
N THR A 22 -17.81 15.14 -0.15
CA THR A 22 -17.68 16.55 -0.60
C THR A 22 -16.24 17.09 -0.67
N CYS A 23 -15.21 16.25 -0.54
CA CYS A 23 -13.81 16.68 -0.56
C CYS A 23 -13.08 16.22 -1.83
N ASN A 24 -12.17 17.05 -2.36
CA ASN A 24 -11.34 16.70 -3.50
C ASN A 24 -10.17 15.82 -3.06
N SER A 25 -9.92 14.74 -3.80
CA SER A 25 -8.69 13.95 -3.65
C SER A 25 -7.47 14.81 -3.98
N SER A 26 -6.38 14.63 -3.23
CA SER A 26 -5.07 15.24 -3.55
C SER A 26 -4.37 14.53 -4.71
N ASP A 27 -5.03 13.58 -5.38
CA ASP A 27 -4.47 12.88 -6.54
C ASP A 27 -4.07 13.87 -7.64
N PRO A 28 -2.80 13.84 -8.10
CA PRO A 28 -2.28 14.80 -9.08
C PRO A 28 -3.02 14.82 -10.43
N GLN A 29 -3.90 13.84 -10.70
CA GLN A 29 -4.58 13.69 -11.99
C GLN A 29 -5.92 14.43 -12.13
N LYS A 30 -6.41 15.16 -11.10
CA LYS A 30 -7.76 15.78 -11.14
C LYS A 30 -7.85 17.30 -10.98
N SER A 31 -6.75 18.04 -11.02
CA SER A 31 -6.78 19.51 -11.01
C SER A 31 -5.96 20.12 -12.16
N GLU A 32 -6.59 20.35 -13.30
CA GLU A 32 -6.04 21.20 -14.35
C GLU A 32 -6.41 22.67 -14.09
N PRO A 33 -5.40 23.55 -14.06
CA PRO A 33 -5.48 24.77 -14.84
C PRO A 33 -4.35 24.80 -15.87
N SER A 34 -4.74 25.13 -17.10
CA SER A 34 -3.87 25.26 -18.27
C SER A 34 -2.75 26.30 -18.08
N LYS A 35 -1.49 25.86 -18.20
CA LYS A 35 -0.43 26.50 -19.01
C LYS A 35 0.91 25.77 -18.90
N HIS A 36 1.37 25.31 -20.06
CA HIS A 36 2.74 25.01 -20.47
C HIS A 36 3.79 24.73 -19.38
N ARG A 37 3.96 23.44 -19.07
CA ARG A 37 5.24 22.91 -18.60
C ARG A 37 5.39 21.51 -19.19
N GLY A 38 6.45 21.30 -19.98
CA GLY A 38 6.69 20.05 -20.68
C GLY A 38 6.67 18.87 -19.71
N GLU A 39 5.69 17.99 -19.87
CA GLU A 39 5.68 16.67 -19.26
C GLU A 39 6.78 15.85 -19.92
N TYR A 40 7.83 15.56 -19.15
CA TYR A 40 8.67 14.41 -19.45
C TYR A 40 7.84 13.16 -19.15
N SER A 41 7.06 12.72 -20.15
CA SER A 41 6.42 11.41 -20.12
C SER A 41 7.52 10.36 -20.08
N ILE A 42 7.73 9.73 -18.92
CA ILE A 42 8.52 8.50 -18.83
C ILE A 42 7.75 7.47 -19.65
N THR A 43 8.13 7.32 -20.91
CA THR A 43 7.53 6.35 -21.79
C THR A 43 7.98 4.99 -21.30
N ARG A 44 7.14 4.33 -20.51
CA ARG A 44 7.42 2.98 -19.99
C ARG A 44 7.63 2.08 -21.20
N MET A 45 8.89 1.66 -21.42
CA MET A 45 9.22 0.82 -22.57
C MET A 45 8.38 -0.46 -22.51
N LYS A 46 7.72 -0.78 -23.63
CA LYS A 46 6.97 -2.03 -23.73
C LYS A 46 7.94 -3.20 -23.65
N PRO A 47 7.70 -4.20 -22.78
CA PRO A 47 8.60 -5.33 -22.63
C PRO A 47 8.72 -6.12 -23.95
N ALA A 48 9.93 -6.63 -24.23
CA ALA A 48 10.22 -7.43 -25.42
C ALA A 48 9.69 -8.86 -25.33
N ILE A 49 9.44 -9.34 -24.11
CA ILE A 49 8.97 -10.70 -23.80
C ILE A 49 7.53 -10.58 -23.28
N LEU A 50 6.62 -11.35 -23.88
CA LEU A 50 5.21 -11.42 -23.50
C LEU A 50 4.95 -12.79 -22.87
N PRO A 51 4.86 -12.88 -21.52
CA PRO A 51 4.63 -14.13 -20.84
C PRO A 51 3.16 -14.58 -20.95
N TRP A 52 2.95 -15.89 -21.04
CA TRP A 52 1.63 -16.51 -21.03
C TRP A 52 1.62 -17.70 -20.08
N LEU A 53 0.62 -17.75 -19.21
CA LEU A 53 0.29 -18.95 -18.44
C LEU A 53 -0.95 -19.58 -19.06
N PHE A 54 -0.81 -20.80 -19.54
CA PHE A 54 -1.91 -21.56 -20.09
C PHE A 54 -2.40 -22.56 -19.05
N VAL A 55 -3.71 -22.55 -18.78
CA VAL A 55 -4.34 -23.41 -17.77
C VAL A 55 -5.62 -23.99 -18.38
N ASN A 56 -5.68 -25.32 -18.52
CA ASN A 56 -6.92 -26.02 -18.85
C ASN A 56 -7.01 -27.37 -18.11
N ALA A 57 -8.04 -28.17 -18.42
CA ALA A 57 -8.26 -29.46 -17.76
C ALA A 57 -7.21 -30.54 -18.08
N LYS A 58 -6.36 -30.34 -19.10
CA LYS A 58 -5.37 -31.31 -19.58
C LYS A 58 -3.93 -30.90 -19.27
N GLU A 59 -3.63 -29.61 -19.37
CA GLU A 59 -2.28 -29.09 -19.28
C GLU A 59 -2.23 -27.73 -18.57
N VAL A 60 -1.13 -27.53 -17.85
CA VAL A 60 -0.77 -26.26 -17.24
C VAL A 60 0.68 -26.02 -17.59
N TYR A 61 0.94 -24.96 -18.35
CA TYR A 61 2.31 -24.63 -18.74
C TYR A 61 2.50 -23.13 -18.91
N TYR A 62 3.73 -22.71 -18.69
CA TYR A 62 4.18 -21.35 -18.94
C TYR A 62 4.89 -21.31 -20.31
N THR A 63 4.56 -20.30 -21.11
CA THR A 63 5.26 -20.00 -22.36
C THR A 63 5.49 -18.49 -22.47
N PHE A 64 6.25 -18.08 -23.48
CA PHE A 64 6.45 -16.66 -23.76
C PHE A 64 6.61 -16.44 -25.26
N GLU A 65 6.17 -15.28 -25.70
CA GLU A 65 6.38 -14.79 -27.06
C GLU A 65 7.34 -13.62 -27.06
N LEU A 66 8.05 -13.42 -28.17
CA LEU A 66 8.94 -12.28 -28.36
C LEU A 66 8.29 -11.30 -29.31
N ARG A 67 8.20 -10.03 -28.88
CA ARG A 67 7.58 -8.98 -29.70
C ARG A 67 8.35 -8.72 -31.00
N ASN A 68 9.65 -9.00 -31.00
CA ASN A 68 10.49 -9.03 -32.18
C ASN A 68 11.18 -10.40 -32.23
N SER A 69 10.89 -11.19 -33.26
CA SER A 69 11.45 -12.52 -33.46
C SER A 69 12.96 -12.54 -33.69
N SER A 70 13.57 -11.40 -34.00
CA SER A 70 15.03 -11.26 -34.11
C SER A 70 15.72 -11.28 -32.75
N VAL A 71 14.99 -10.99 -31.66
CA VAL A 71 15.54 -11.08 -30.31
C VAL A 71 15.73 -12.54 -29.96
N VAL A 72 16.90 -12.92 -29.45
CA VAL A 72 17.14 -14.25 -28.91
C VAL A 72 17.09 -14.18 -27.39
N SER A 73 16.19 -14.93 -26.77
CA SER A 73 16.09 -15.03 -25.31
C SER A 73 15.97 -16.48 -24.87
N ARG A 74 16.59 -16.82 -23.74
CA ARG A 74 16.52 -18.15 -23.13
C ARG A 74 16.25 -18.04 -21.64
N PHE A 75 15.58 -19.04 -21.10
CA PHE A 75 15.37 -19.22 -19.66
C PHE A 75 16.04 -20.53 -19.24
N ALA A 76 16.92 -20.49 -18.26
CA ALA A 76 17.70 -21.64 -17.82
C ALA A 76 17.87 -21.65 -16.31
N LEU A 77 17.79 -22.84 -15.70
CA LEU A 77 18.17 -23.06 -14.31
C LEU A 77 19.67 -23.32 -14.24
N ASN A 78 20.39 -22.59 -13.40
CA ASN A 78 21.82 -22.86 -13.18
C ASN A 78 22.04 -23.94 -12.11
N GLN A 79 23.29 -24.36 -11.94
CA GLN A 79 23.69 -25.41 -10.97
C GLN A 79 23.41 -25.05 -9.50
N SER A 80 23.19 -23.78 -9.20
CA SER A 80 22.85 -23.30 -7.86
C SER A 80 21.34 -23.22 -7.63
N GLY A 81 20.52 -23.64 -8.59
CA GLY A 81 19.06 -23.58 -8.49
C GLY A 81 18.47 -22.20 -8.74
N VAL A 82 19.24 -21.25 -9.28
CA VAL A 82 18.74 -19.91 -9.65
C VAL A 82 18.27 -19.96 -11.09
N ALA A 83 17.00 -19.60 -11.32
CA ALA A 83 16.46 -19.51 -12.66
C ALA A 83 16.86 -18.16 -13.27
N GLN A 84 17.36 -18.18 -14.50
CA GLN A 84 17.94 -17.01 -15.15
C GLN A 84 17.38 -16.85 -16.55
N ARG A 85 16.94 -15.63 -16.85
CA ARG A 85 16.61 -15.22 -18.22
C ARG A 85 17.79 -14.46 -18.81
N TRP A 86 18.23 -14.90 -19.97
CA TRP A 86 19.28 -14.25 -20.74
C TRP A 86 18.71 -13.73 -22.06
N THR A 87 19.20 -12.57 -22.50
CA THR A 87 18.85 -11.98 -23.80
C THR A 87 20.14 -11.69 -24.55
N TRP A 88 20.20 -12.11 -25.80
CA TRP A 88 21.32 -11.84 -26.69
C TRP A 88 21.29 -10.38 -27.15
N VAL A 89 22.42 -9.70 -27.07
CA VAL A 89 22.57 -8.31 -27.51
C VAL A 89 23.48 -8.29 -28.72
N ASP A 90 22.91 -8.03 -29.90
CA ASP A 90 23.66 -8.07 -31.17
C ASP A 90 24.84 -7.10 -31.20
N LYS A 91 24.68 -5.90 -30.63
CA LYS A 91 25.73 -4.87 -30.59
C LYS A 91 26.99 -5.30 -29.84
N THR A 92 26.83 -6.11 -28.80
CA THR A 92 27.94 -6.57 -27.94
C THR A 92 28.31 -8.02 -28.21
N HIS A 93 27.60 -8.70 -29.11
CA HIS A 93 27.73 -10.13 -29.38
C HIS A 93 27.80 -10.97 -28.09
N GLY A 94 26.93 -10.66 -27.13
CA GLY A 94 26.98 -11.25 -25.80
C GLY A 94 25.61 -11.48 -25.17
N TRP A 95 25.57 -12.43 -24.24
CA TRP A 95 24.40 -12.66 -23.40
C TRP A 95 24.35 -11.66 -22.26
N SER A 96 23.25 -10.92 -22.19
CA SER A 96 22.93 -10.04 -21.07
C SER A 96 21.94 -10.73 -20.14
N LEU A 97 22.20 -10.68 -18.84
CA LEU A 97 21.29 -11.19 -17.81
C LEU A 97 20.10 -10.24 -17.69
N TYR A 98 18.90 -10.74 -17.99
CA TYR A 98 17.67 -9.95 -17.97
C TYR A 98 16.92 -10.06 -16.65
N LEU A 99 16.83 -11.27 -16.09
CA LEU A 99 16.09 -11.56 -14.85
C LEU A 99 16.75 -12.74 -14.13
N THR A 100 16.75 -12.70 -12.80
CA THR A 100 16.95 -13.88 -11.94
C THR A 100 15.69 -14.15 -11.13
N ALA A 101 15.41 -15.42 -10.85
CA ALA A 101 14.44 -15.83 -9.85
C ALA A 101 15.15 -16.81 -8.89
N PRO A 102 15.27 -16.48 -7.58
CA PRO A 102 14.78 -15.27 -6.91
C PRO A 102 15.45 -13.96 -7.40
N THR A 103 14.73 -12.85 -7.30
CA THR A 103 15.18 -11.50 -7.67
C THR A 103 15.94 -10.84 -6.53
N ASP A 104 15.42 -11.00 -5.31
CA ASP A 104 16.00 -10.46 -4.08
C ASP A 104 15.60 -11.31 -2.88
N ASN A 105 15.94 -10.84 -1.68
CA ASN A 105 15.71 -11.59 -0.46
C ASN A 105 14.23 -11.81 -0.14
N CYS A 106 13.31 -10.96 -0.61
CA CYS A 106 11.88 -11.12 -0.40
C CYS A 106 11.25 -12.26 -1.23
N ASP A 107 12.00 -12.84 -2.18
CA ASP A 107 11.59 -14.07 -2.86
C ASP A 107 11.98 -15.34 -2.08
N THR A 108 12.63 -15.19 -0.93
CA THR A 108 12.87 -16.30 -0.01
C THR A 108 11.55 -16.79 0.60
N TYR A 109 11.24 -18.05 0.37
CA TYR A 109 9.99 -18.66 0.80
C TYR A 109 9.77 -18.50 2.32
N LYS A 110 8.61 -17.96 2.71
CA LYS A 110 8.19 -17.80 4.12
C LYS A 110 9.14 -16.95 4.97
N LEU A 111 9.86 -15.99 4.38
CA LEU A 111 10.82 -15.16 5.11
C LEU A 111 10.22 -14.44 6.34
N CYS A 112 9.03 -13.84 6.21
CA CYS A 112 8.43 -13.00 7.26
C CYS A 112 7.45 -13.73 8.19
N GLY A 113 7.36 -15.06 8.10
CA GLY A 113 6.42 -15.85 8.91
C GLY A 113 4.95 -15.62 8.53
N ALA A 114 4.03 -16.09 9.39
CA ALA A 114 2.59 -15.94 9.20
C ALA A 114 2.14 -14.48 9.38
N TYR A 115 1.26 -13.99 8.51
CA TYR A 115 0.71 -12.63 8.53
C TYR A 115 1.76 -11.50 8.52
N GLY A 116 2.99 -11.81 8.13
CA GLY A 116 4.05 -10.85 7.83
C GLY A 116 4.23 -10.69 6.33
N SER A 117 4.52 -9.47 5.88
CA SER A 117 4.83 -9.14 4.49
C SER A 117 6.27 -8.70 4.33
N CYS A 118 6.90 -9.10 3.21
CA CYS A 118 8.24 -8.64 2.85
C CYS A 118 8.18 -7.46 1.89
N ASN A 119 8.93 -6.39 2.20
CA ASN A 119 9.13 -5.25 1.34
C ASN A 119 10.62 -4.88 1.32
N ILE A 120 11.25 -5.01 0.15
CA ILE A 120 12.70 -4.75 -0.01
C ILE A 120 13.07 -3.28 0.21
N GLY A 121 12.11 -2.36 0.12
CA GLY A 121 12.29 -0.93 0.42
C GLY A 121 12.30 -0.59 1.91
N ASN A 122 11.87 -1.52 2.77
CA ASN A 122 11.76 -1.33 4.21
C ASN A 122 13.02 -1.81 4.94
N SER A 123 13.27 -1.25 6.12
CA SER A 123 14.37 -1.64 7.00
C SER A 123 13.86 -1.63 8.44
N PRO A 124 13.51 -2.79 9.03
CA PRO A 124 13.67 -4.15 8.50
C PRO A 124 12.74 -4.48 7.31
N GLN A 125 13.13 -5.43 6.47
CA GLN A 125 12.36 -5.81 5.26
C GLN A 125 11.03 -6.52 5.57
N CYS A 126 10.88 -7.10 6.76
CA CYS A 126 9.66 -7.78 7.19
C CYS A 126 8.89 -6.94 8.19
N GLU A 127 7.61 -6.74 7.91
CA GLU A 127 6.66 -6.06 8.78
C GLU A 127 5.38 -6.89 8.89
N CYS A 128 4.64 -6.71 9.97
CA CYS A 128 3.32 -7.31 10.08
C CYS A 128 2.35 -6.58 9.15
N LEU A 129 1.40 -7.33 8.58
CA LEU A 129 0.24 -6.71 7.94
C LEU A 129 -0.45 -5.74 8.93
N ASP A 130 -1.03 -4.65 8.44
CA ASP A 130 -1.75 -3.70 9.29
C ASP A 130 -2.74 -4.43 10.22
N LYS A 131 -2.83 -3.96 11.48
CA LYS A 131 -3.59 -4.60 12.59
C LYS A 131 -3.06 -5.94 13.11
N PHE A 132 -1.98 -6.48 12.54
CA PHE A 132 -1.24 -7.60 13.13
C PHE A 132 -0.04 -7.08 13.92
N VAL A 133 0.39 -7.87 14.91
CA VAL A 133 1.52 -7.53 15.78
C VAL A 133 2.50 -8.71 15.86
N PRO A 134 3.81 -8.46 15.99
CA PRO A 134 4.77 -9.55 16.13
C PRO A 134 4.41 -10.46 17.30
N ILE A 135 4.44 -11.78 17.10
CA ILE A 135 4.21 -12.74 18.19
C ILE A 135 5.33 -12.64 19.23
N SER A 136 6.56 -12.39 18.78
CA SER A 136 7.73 -12.19 19.64
C SER A 136 8.30 -10.79 19.41
N SER A 137 8.12 -9.90 20.38
CA SER A 137 8.68 -8.54 20.35
C SER A 137 10.21 -8.53 20.45
N ASP A 138 10.80 -9.57 21.03
CA ASP A 138 12.25 -9.62 21.27
C ASP A 138 13.01 -10.13 20.04
N ASP A 139 12.42 -11.07 19.30
CA ASP A 139 13.05 -11.71 18.14
C ASP A 139 12.96 -10.85 16.86
N TRP A 140 11.87 -10.08 16.73
CA TRP A 140 11.59 -9.25 15.55
C TRP A 140 12.68 -8.21 15.25
N PRO A 141 13.21 -7.44 16.24
CA PRO A 141 14.31 -6.50 16.01
C PRO A 141 15.64 -7.20 15.71
N ARG A 142 15.79 -8.47 16.12
CA ARG A 142 16.97 -9.29 15.86
C ARG A 142 16.92 -10.01 14.51
N THR A 143 15.99 -9.62 13.62
CA THR A 143 15.80 -10.19 12.28
C THR A 143 15.33 -11.64 12.25
N ASP A 144 14.83 -12.17 13.38
CA ASP A 144 14.15 -13.46 13.41
C ASP A 144 12.63 -13.24 13.31
N TRP A 145 12.12 -13.38 12.09
CA TRP A 145 10.70 -13.23 11.75
C TRP A 145 9.97 -14.59 11.69
N SER A 146 10.62 -15.69 12.08
CA SER A 146 10.11 -17.05 11.88
C SER A 146 8.76 -17.30 12.57
N LYS A 147 8.53 -16.66 13.71
CA LYS A 147 7.27 -16.73 14.47
C LYS A 147 6.12 -15.96 13.83
N GLY A 148 6.41 -15.03 12.92
CA GLY A 148 5.41 -14.20 12.26
C GLY A 148 4.65 -13.28 13.22
N CYS A 149 3.43 -12.96 12.80
CA CYS A 149 2.56 -11.98 13.42
C CYS A 149 1.25 -12.62 13.87
N GLY A 150 0.75 -12.17 15.02
CA GLY A 150 -0.54 -12.53 15.58
C GLY A 150 -1.56 -11.41 15.39
N ARG A 151 -2.83 -11.79 15.44
CA ARG A 151 -3.94 -10.83 15.46
C ARG A 151 -3.93 -10.08 16.78
N LYS A 152 -4.14 -8.77 16.75
CA LYS A 152 -4.31 -7.97 17.96
C LYS A 152 -5.63 -8.28 18.67
N VAL A 153 -6.69 -8.48 17.90
CA VAL A 153 -8.03 -8.84 18.41
C VAL A 153 -8.44 -10.22 17.87
N PRO A 154 -8.92 -11.14 18.73
CA PRO A 154 -9.39 -12.45 18.28
C PRO A 154 -10.64 -12.32 17.40
N LEU A 155 -10.76 -13.20 16.42
CA LEU A 155 -11.92 -13.28 15.53
C LEU A 155 -13.17 -13.76 16.28
N ASN A 156 -14.33 -13.27 15.85
CA ASN A 156 -15.62 -13.73 16.32
C ASN A 156 -16.60 -13.86 15.13
N CYS A 157 -16.45 -14.98 14.43
CA CYS A 157 -17.23 -15.34 13.25
C CYS A 157 -18.75 -15.14 13.41
N ARG A 158 -19.29 -15.36 14.62
CA ARG A 158 -20.74 -15.26 14.89
C ARG A 158 -21.23 -13.81 15.00
N ASN A 159 -20.39 -12.91 15.49
CA ASN A 159 -20.75 -11.51 15.74
C ASN A 159 -20.27 -10.56 14.64
N GLY A 160 -20.08 -11.10 13.44
CA GLY A 160 -19.86 -10.31 12.23
C GLY A 160 -18.41 -9.91 12.02
N ASP A 161 -17.49 -10.86 11.90
CA ASP A 161 -16.18 -10.61 11.29
C ASP A 161 -16.33 -9.86 9.95
N ARG A 162 -15.28 -9.13 9.59
CA ARG A 162 -15.22 -8.31 8.38
C ARG A 162 -13.97 -8.66 7.59
N PHE A 163 -13.81 -8.05 6.42
CA PHE A 163 -12.65 -8.27 5.57
C PHE A 163 -11.96 -6.95 5.30
N LEU A 164 -10.67 -6.88 5.64
CA LEU A 164 -9.82 -5.73 5.34
C LEU A 164 -9.06 -5.99 4.04
N LYS A 165 -9.03 -4.99 3.18
CA LYS A 165 -8.34 -5.03 1.88
C LYS A 165 -6.87 -4.64 2.06
N TYR A 166 -5.98 -5.48 1.54
CA TYR A 166 -4.55 -5.21 1.39
C TYR A 166 -4.21 -5.22 -0.09
N SER A 167 -3.56 -4.16 -0.57
CA SER A 167 -3.23 -3.98 -1.99
C SER A 167 -1.75 -4.21 -2.28
N HIS A 168 -1.45 -4.38 -3.57
CA HIS A 168 -0.08 -4.52 -4.07
C HIS A 168 0.70 -5.71 -3.51
N LEU A 169 0.00 -6.83 -3.27
CA LEU A 169 0.62 -8.02 -2.70
C LEU A 169 0.91 -9.09 -3.75
N LYS A 170 2.02 -9.81 -3.57
CA LYS A 170 2.12 -11.22 -3.95
C LYS A 170 1.15 -11.99 -3.06
N LEU A 171 0.23 -12.72 -3.67
CA LEU A 171 -0.73 -13.52 -2.92
C LEU A 171 -0.02 -14.60 -2.07
N PRO A 172 -0.58 -14.96 -0.90
CA PRO A 172 0.00 -15.98 -0.02
C PRO A 172 0.09 -17.35 -0.69
N ASP A 173 0.90 -18.23 -0.10
CA ASP A 173 0.99 -19.65 -0.47
C ASP A 173 -0.41 -20.28 -0.68
N THR A 174 -0.58 -21.00 -1.81
CA THR A 174 -1.87 -21.54 -2.24
C THR A 174 -2.02 -23.04 -1.97
N ARG A 175 -1.12 -23.68 -1.23
CA ARG A 175 -1.14 -25.14 -0.95
C ARG A 175 -2.43 -25.57 -0.26
N HIS A 176 -2.94 -24.74 0.65
CA HIS A 176 -4.18 -24.97 1.39
C HIS A 176 -5.27 -23.97 0.99
N SER A 177 -5.35 -23.69 -0.32
CA SER A 177 -6.36 -22.82 -0.91
C SER A 177 -7.44 -23.60 -1.67
N ARG A 178 -8.56 -22.93 -1.95
CA ARG A 178 -9.57 -23.40 -2.92
C ARG A 178 -9.90 -22.28 -3.86
N PHE A 179 -10.21 -22.61 -5.12
CA PHE A 179 -10.58 -21.60 -6.10
C PHE A 179 -11.86 -21.96 -6.86
N ASN A 180 -12.49 -20.95 -7.44
CA ASN A 180 -13.62 -21.09 -8.35
C ASN A 180 -13.54 -20.01 -9.43
N VAL A 181 -13.40 -20.41 -10.70
CA VAL A 181 -13.16 -19.50 -11.82
C VAL A 181 -14.40 -18.68 -12.19
N SER A 182 -15.60 -19.22 -11.99
CA SER A 182 -16.86 -18.56 -12.42
C SER A 182 -17.40 -17.56 -11.42
N MET A 183 -16.90 -17.59 -10.18
CA MET A 183 -17.39 -16.74 -9.10
C MET A 183 -16.93 -15.29 -9.21
N LYS A 184 -17.74 -14.37 -8.69
CA LYS A 184 -17.38 -12.95 -8.54
C LYS A 184 -16.93 -12.63 -7.11
N LEU A 185 -16.18 -11.54 -6.97
CA LEU A 185 -15.59 -11.10 -5.70
C LEU A 185 -16.62 -10.94 -4.56
N LYS A 186 -17.82 -10.42 -4.83
CA LYS A 186 -18.85 -10.25 -3.78
C LYS A 186 -19.40 -11.60 -3.29
N GLU A 187 -19.43 -12.59 -4.15
CA GLU A 187 -19.80 -13.95 -3.79
C GLU A 187 -18.68 -14.60 -2.96
N CYS A 188 -17.41 -14.32 -3.25
CA CYS A 188 -16.27 -14.72 -2.41
C CYS A 188 -16.46 -14.24 -0.97
N GLU A 189 -16.72 -12.94 -0.80
CA GLU A 189 -16.93 -12.34 0.52
C GLU A 189 -18.07 -13.03 1.26
N THR A 190 -19.18 -13.29 0.56
CA THR A 190 -20.37 -13.92 1.16
C THR A 190 -20.09 -15.36 1.59
N LEU A 191 -19.41 -16.16 0.76
CA LEU A 191 -19.08 -17.54 1.10
C LEU A 191 -18.02 -17.62 2.21
N CYS A 192 -16.98 -16.79 2.13
CA CYS A 192 -15.93 -16.73 3.15
C CYS A 192 -16.52 -16.27 4.50
N SER A 193 -17.41 -15.28 4.49
CA SER A 193 -18.14 -14.82 5.69
C SER A 193 -18.90 -15.95 6.39
N LYS A 194 -19.52 -16.85 5.62
CA LYS A 194 -20.29 -17.98 6.15
C LYS A 194 -19.43 -19.13 6.68
N ASN A 195 -18.18 -19.23 6.23
CA ASN A 195 -17.26 -20.28 6.64
C ASN A 195 -16.25 -19.74 7.66
N CYS A 196 -16.38 -20.09 8.94
CA CYS A 196 -15.52 -19.57 10.02
C CYS A 196 -14.04 -19.95 9.90
N SER A 197 -13.70 -20.97 9.09
CA SER A 197 -12.29 -21.34 8.82
C SER A 197 -11.68 -20.52 7.69
N CYS A 198 -12.46 -19.77 6.91
CA CYS A 198 -11.93 -18.95 5.83
C CYS A 198 -11.18 -17.73 6.39
N MET A 199 -9.88 -17.62 6.09
CA MET A 199 -9.02 -16.56 6.60
C MET A 199 -8.86 -15.40 5.63
N ALA A 200 -8.91 -15.66 4.33
CA ALA A 200 -8.83 -14.62 3.32
C ALA A 200 -9.46 -15.06 1.99
N TYR A 201 -9.73 -14.09 1.12
CA TYR A 201 -10.06 -14.32 -0.27
C TYR A 201 -9.47 -13.27 -1.22
N ALA A 202 -9.37 -13.59 -2.50
CA ALA A 202 -8.96 -12.68 -3.56
C ALA A 202 -9.63 -13.07 -4.89
N ASN A 203 -9.53 -12.21 -5.90
CA ASN A 203 -9.81 -12.61 -7.29
C ASN A 203 -8.80 -13.67 -7.75
N LEU A 204 -9.17 -14.49 -8.73
CA LEU A 204 -8.24 -15.44 -9.35
C LEU A 204 -7.48 -14.81 -10.52
N ASP A 205 -8.20 -14.04 -11.33
CA ASP A 205 -7.69 -13.25 -12.45
C ASP A 205 -8.04 -11.77 -12.21
N ILE A 206 -7.11 -10.87 -12.49
CA ILE A 206 -7.28 -9.41 -12.34
C ILE A 206 -7.63 -8.71 -13.66
N ALA A 207 -7.62 -9.44 -14.78
CA ALA A 207 -8.02 -8.91 -16.09
C ALA A 207 -9.49 -8.43 -16.06
N GLU A 208 -9.78 -7.39 -16.86
CA GLU A 208 -11.15 -6.89 -17.10
C GLU A 208 -11.95 -6.54 -15.82
N GLY A 209 -11.28 -6.10 -14.76
CA GLY A 209 -11.93 -5.72 -13.50
C GLY A 209 -12.03 -6.85 -12.47
N GLY A 210 -11.47 -8.02 -12.77
CA GLY A 210 -11.29 -9.12 -11.86
C GLY A 210 -12.36 -10.20 -11.96
N SER A 211 -11.93 -11.45 -12.00
CA SER A 211 -12.81 -12.62 -12.08
C SER A 211 -12.26 -13.81 -11.31
N GLY A 212 -13.16 -14.75 -11.02
CA GLY A 212 -12.86 -15.91 -10.20
C GLY A 212 -12.62 -15.56 -8.74
N CYS A 213 -12.44 -16.60 -7.95
CA CYS A 213 -12.33 -16.52 -6.52
C CYS A 213 -11.25 -17.47 -6.03
N LEU A 214 -10.42 -17.01 -5.10
CA LEU A 214 -9.42 -17.80 -4.40
C LEU A 214 -9.61 -17.61 -2.90
N PHE A 215 -9.64 -18.70 -2.14
CA PHE A 215 -9.89 -18.73 -0.69
C PHE A 215 -8.72 -19.37 0.05
N TRP A 216 -8.39 -18.84 1.22
CA TRP A 216 -7.41 -19.42 2.14
C TRP A 216 -8.09 -19.86 3.44
N PHE A 217 -7.66 -21.01 3.98
CA PHE A 217 -8.24 -21.60 5.20
C PHE A 217 -7.23 -21.79 6.34
N ASP A 218 -5.95 -21.51 6.08
CA ASP A 218 -4.86 -21.56 7.06
C ASP A 218 -4.21 -20.18 7.22
N ASP A 219 -3.18 -20.11 8.05
CA ASP A 219 -2.34 -18.93 8.22
C ASP A 219 -1.75 -18.47 6.88
N LEU A 220 -1.76 -17.15 6.65
CA LEU A 220 -1.29 -16.56 5.41
C LEU A 220 0.23 -16.38 5.48
N ILE A 221 0.97 -17.05 4.59
CA ILE A 221 2.44 -17.04 4.57
C ILE A 221 2.94 -16.65 3.17
N ASP A 222 4.23 -16.31 3.09
CA ASP A 222 4.94 -16.02 1.83
C ASP A 222 4.39 -14.79 1.08
N ILE A 223 3.92 -13.80 1.84
CA ILE A 223 3.41 -12.53 1.34
C ILE A 223 4.57 -11.57 1.07
N ARG A 224 4.49 -10.87 -0.06
CA ARG A 224 5.41 -9.81 -0.45
C ARG A 224 4.62 -8.59 -0.90
N GLU A 225 5.08 -7.41 -0.57
CA GLU A 225 4.55 -6.14 -1.07
C GLU A 225 5.36 -5.65 -2.27
N PHE A 226 4.66 -5.06 -3.24
CA PHE A 226 5.25 -4.41 -4.40
C PHE A 226 4.96 -2.91 -4.37
N SER A 227 5.91 -2.08 -4.82
CA SER A 227 5.69 -0.64 -4.98
C SER A 227 4.73 -0.33 -6.13
N GLU A 228 4.69 -1.17 -7.16
CA GLU A 228 3.77 -1.09 -8.29
C GLU A 228 3.35 -2.49 -8.73
N GLY A 229 2.08 -2.66 -9.11
CA GLY A 229 1.52 -3.95 -9.48
C GLY A 229 0.98 -4.72 -8.28
N GLY A 230 1.17 -6.05 -8.27
CA GLY A 230 0.60 -6.94 -7.25
C GLY A 230 -0.91 -7.09 -7.37
N GLN A 231 -1.51 -7.69 -6.34
CA GLN A 231 -2.94 -7.99 -6.30
C GLN A 231 -3.55 -7.67 -4.93
N ASP A 232 -4.86 -7.42 -4.94
CA ASP A 232 -5.66 -7.21 -3.73
C ASP A 232 -5.98 -8.53 -3.02
N LEU A 233 -5.77 -8.56 -1.70
CA LEU A 233 -6.12 -9.65 -0.79
C LEU A 233 -7.06 -9.13 0.29
N TYR A 234 -8.13 -9.87 0.57
CA TYR A 234 -9.13 -9.53 1.58
C TYR A 234 -8.98 -10.47 2.77
N VAL A 235 -8.41 -9.99 3.87
CA VAL A 235 -8.14 -10.81 5.06
C VAL A 235 -9.24 -10.61 6.09
N ARG A 236 -9.75 -11.70 6.67
CA ARG A 236 -10.76 -11.66 7.73
C ARG A 236 -10.19 -10.96 8.97
N MET A 237 -10.93 -10.02 9.55
CA MET A 237 -10.58 -9.22 10.73
C MET A 237 -11.77 -9.14 11.70
N ALA A 238 -11.49 -8.83 12.97
CA ALA A 238 -12.55 -8.60 13.95
C ALA A 238 -13.31 -7.30 13.62
N SER A 239 -14.63 -7.28 13.80
CA SER A 239 -15.46 -6.10 13.50
C SER A 239 -15.04 -4.83 14.24
N SER A 240 -14.49 -4.96 15.45
CA SER A 240 -13.99 -3.84 16.25
C SER A 240 -12.76 -3.16 15.64
N GLU A 241 -12.05 -3.84 14.75
CA GLU A 241 -10.86 -3.32 14.07
C GLU A 241 -11.20 -2.54 12.79
N GLU A 242 -12.48 -2.56 12.38
CA GLU A 242 -13.02 -1.65 11.37
C GLU A 242 -13.35 -0.30 12.03
N GLN A 243 -12.31 0.47 12.32
CA GLN A 243 -12.45 1.89 12.56
C GLN A 243 -11.83 2.58 11.36
N GLY A 244 -12.62 3.39 10.66
CA GLY A 244 -12.18 4.12 9.47
C GLY A 244 -10.86 4.82 9.70
N GLN A 245 -10.10 5.03 8.63
CA GLN A 245 -8.80 5.69 8.68
C GLN A 245 -8.91 6.96 9.53
N GLU A 246 -8.19 7.01 10.65
CA GLU A 246 -8.07 8.25 11.41
C GLU A 246 -7.33 9.24 10.52
N ILE A 247 -7.92 10.43 10.39
CA ILE A 247 -7.38 11.52 9.58
C ILE A 247 -7.12 12.73 10.46
N ALA A 248 -6.10 13.49 10.11
CA ALA A 248 -5.84 14.79 10.71
C ALA A 248 -6.41 15.89 9.79
N VAL A 249 -7.37 16.66 10.30
CA VAL A 249 -7.97 17.78 9.55
C VAL A 249 -7.38 19.10 10.05
N LYS A 250 -6.63 19.79 9.18
CA LYS A 250 -6.13 21.13 9.42
C LYS A 250 -7.11 22.14 8.80
N ARG A 251 -7.95 22.73 9.65
CA ARG A 251 -8.88 23.80 9.26
C ARG A 251 -8.17 25.15 9.31
N LEU A 252 -8.24 25.92 8.23
CA LEU A 252 -7.60 27.23 8.13
C LEU A 252 -8.54 28.35 8.59
N SER A 253 -7.96 29.39 9.19
CA SER A 253 -8.71 30.52 9.75
C SER A 253 -9.29 31.42 8.65
N LYS A 254 -10.55 31.84 8.84
CA LYS A 254 -11.30 32.76 7.94
C LYS A 254 -10.65 34.12 7.76
N THR A 255 -9.85 34.59 8.74
CA THR A 255 -9.28 35.94 8.73
C THR A 255 -7.84 36.00 8.21
N SER A 256 -7.30 34.91 7.68
CA SER A 256 -5.93 34.90 7.16
C SER A 256 -5.85 35.66 5.84
N ARG A 257 -5.12 36.78 5.83
CA ARG A 257 -4.85 37.61 4.63
C ARG A 257 -4.03 36.88 3.54
N GLN A 258 -3.58 35.67 3.83
CA GLN A 258 -2.75 34.81 2.98
C GLN A 258 -3.55 33.69 2.27
N GLY A 259 -4.88 33.68 2.42
CA GLY A 259 -5.65 32.43 2.55
C GLY A 259 -5.88 31.51 1.35
N LEU A 260 -5.57 31.87 0.10
CA LEU A 260 -5.81 30.99 -1.06
C LEU A 260 -4.53 30.60 -1.79
N ASP A 261 -3.64 31.56 -2.08
CA ASP A 261 -2.38 31.25 -2.77
C ASP A 261 -1.44 30.41 -1.90
N GLU A 262 -1.35 30.69 -0.60
CA GLU A 262 -0.55 29.87 0.31
C GLU A 262 -1.18 28.50 0.58
N PHE A 263 -2.51 28.43 0.60
CA PHE A 263 -3.23 27.16 0.68
C PHE A 263 -2.93 26.29 -0.55
N MET A 264 -3.07 26.85 -1.75
CA MET A 264 -2.77 26.15 -2.99
C MET A 264 -1.27 25.82 -3.11
N THR A 265 -0.40 26.67 -2.58
CA THR A 265 1.04 26.37 -2.49
C THR A 265 1.29 25.18 -1.58
N GLU A 266 0.69 25.11 -0.39
CA GLU A 266 0.80 23.96 0.53
C GLU A 266 0.25 22.68 -0.13
N VAL A 267 -0.91 22.74 -0.79
CA VAL A 267 -1.49 21.61 -1.54
C VAL A 267 -0.54 21.13 -2.65
N VAL A 268 -0.08 22.03 -3.52
CA VAL A 268 0.77 21.69 -4.68
C VAL A 268 2.14 21.20 -4.23
N CYS A 269 2.74 21.79 -3.20
CA CYS A 269 4.04 21.38 -2.68
C CYS A 269 3.95 20.00 -2.03
N ILE A 270 2.98 19.77 -1.14
CA ILE A 270 2.88 18.48 -0.42
C ILE A 270 2.42 17.36 -1.35
N ALA A 271 1.50 17.64 -2.29
CA ALA A 271 1.09 16.63 -3.28
C ALA A 271 2.26 16.17 -4.17
N LYS A 272 3.27 17.02 -4.40
CA LYS A 272 4.48 16.69 -5.17
C LYS A 272 5.60 16.06 -4.34
N LEU A 273 5.58 16.22 -3.01
CA LEU A 273 6.61 15.74 -2.09
C LEU A 273 6.16 14.46 -1.38
N GLN A 274 5.80 13.43 -2.14
CA GLN A 274 5.46 12.12 -1.59
C GLN A 274 6.73 11.39 -1.18
N HIS A 275 7.02 11.35 0.12
CA HIS A 275 8.16 10.64 0.67
C HIS A 275 7.78 9.96 1.99
N ARG A 276 8.36 8.80 2.28
CA ARG A 276 8.10 7.99 3.49
C ARG A 276 8.28 8.71 4.84
N ASN A 277 9.06 9.79 4.85
CA ASN A 277 9.32 10.59 6.06
C ASN A 277 8.50 11.90 6.09
N LEU A 278 7.61 12.12 5.13
CA LEU A 278 6.71 13.27 5.06
C LEU A 278 5.28 12.81 5.21
N VAL A 279 4.49 13.52 6.03
CA VAL A 279 3.09 13.18 6.27
C VAL A 279 2.29 13.34 4.98
N LYS A 280 1.61 12.27 4.57
CA LYS A 280 0.81 12.22 3.34
C LYS A 280 -0.42 13.11 3.45
N LEU A 281 -0.59 14.02 2.49
CA LEU A 281 -1.85 14.74 2.26
C LEU A 281 -2.82 13.81 1.51
N LEU A 282 -3.94 13.47 2.14
CA LEU A 282 -4.98 12.60 1.59
C LEU A 282 -5.98 13.37 0.72
N GLY A 283 -6.17 14.66 0.98
CA GLY A 283 -7.11 15.49 0.23
C GLY A 283 -7.22 16.91 0.77
N TYR A 284 -8.07 17.69 0.12
CA TYR A 284 -8.39 19.04 0.56
C TYR A 284 -9.86 19.37 0.26
N CYS A 285 -10.41 20.29 1.04
CA CYS A 285 -11.76 20.79 0.87
C CYS A 285 -11.74 22.31 0.79
N ILE A 286 -12.46 22.86 -0.20
CA ILE A 286 -12.74 24.29 -0.32
C ILE A 286 -14.25 24.42 -0.48
N GLU A 287 -14.93 24.96 0.52
CA GLU A 287 -16.36 25.23 0.47
C GLU A 287 -16.63 26.64 1.02
N GLY A 288 -16.88 27.58 0.11
CA GLY A 288 -17.00 29.00 0.45
C GLY A 288 -15.71 29.55 1.10
N GLU A 289 -15.83 30.01 2.35
CA GLU A 289 -14.68 30.49 3.14
C GLU A 289 -13.93 29.38 3.89
N GLU A 290 -14.49 28.18 3.95
CA GLU A 290 -13.90 27.03 4.65
C GLU A 290 -12.83 26.37 3.79
N LYS A 291 -11.62 26.25 4.36
CA LYS A 291 -10.49 25.57 3.73
C LYS A 291 -9.93 24.54 4.70
N MET A 292 -9.91 23.29 4.28
CA MET A 292 -9.43 22.17 5.09
C MET A 292 -8.41 21.36 4.31
N LEU A 293 -7.33 20.99 4.99
CA LEU A 293 -6.37 20.00 4.51
C LEU A 293 -6.56 18.71 5.31
N ILE A 294 -6.61 17.58 4.61
CA ILE A 294 -6.81 16.26 5.18
C ILE A 294 -5.51 15.49 5.05
N TYR A 295 -4.90 15.13 6.17
CA TYR A 295 -3.67 14.37 6.25
C TYR A 295 -3.93 12.98 6.86
N GLU A 296 -3.00 12.07 6.62
CA GLU A 296 -2.91 10.85 7.43
C GLU A 296 -2.68 11.22 8.91
N TYR A 297 -3.34 10.49 9.82
CA TYR A 297 -3.17 10.71 11.24
C TYR A 297 -1.84 10.11 11.72
N MET A 298 -1.07 10.92 12.45
CA MET A 298 0.18 10.49 13.09
C MET A 298 -0.09 10.19 14.58
N PRO A 299 -0.17 8.90 14.98
CA PRO A 299 -0.60 8.53 16.34
C PRO A 299 0.38 8.95 17.44
N ASN A 300 1.65 9.12 17.09
CA ASN A 300 2.72 9.38 18.05
C ASN A 300 2.87 10.85 18.46
N LYS A 301 1.96 11.78 18.13
CA LYS A 301 2.17 13.24 18.36
C LYS A 301 3.41 13.77 17.63
N SER A 302 3.71 15.06 17.78
CA SER A 302 4.84 15.69 17.08
C SER A 302 6.17 15.36 17.75
N LEU A 303 7.24 15.29 16.96
CA LEU A 303 8.62 15.12 17.47
C LEU A 303 8.97 16.18 18.54
N ASN A 304 8.49 17.41 18.35
CA ASN A 304 8.61 18.50 19.33
C ASN A 304 8.09 18.12 20.73
N SER A 305 7.01 17.32 20.80
CA SER A 305 6.44 16.87 22.07
C SER A 305 7.34 15.87 22.82
N PHE A 306 8.08 15.03 22.09
CA PHE A 306 9.03 14.08 22.67
C PHE A 306 10.34 14.75 23.07
N ILE A 307 10.83 15.70 22.26
CA ILE A 307 12.11 16.36 22.52
C ILE A 307 11.99 17.35 23.69
N PHE A 308 10.90 18.11 23.78
CA PHE A 308 10.81 19.24 24.72
C PHE A 308 9.85 19.06 25.88
N GLY A 309 9.11 17.93 25.97
CA GLY A 309 8.38 17.51 27.18
C GLY A 309 7.31 18.45 27.74
N LEU A 310 6.97 19.57 27.08
CA LEU A 310 6.03 20.55 27.63
C LEU A 310 4.59 20.31 27.13
N PRO A 311 3.59 20.25 28.03
CA PRO A 311 2.19 20.30 27.65
C PRO A 311 1.84 21.77 27.34
N LEU A 312 2.15 22.23 26.13
CA LEU A 312 1.49 23.42 25.61
C LEU A 312 0.02 23.04 25.38
N SER A 313 -0.86 23.70 26.15
CA SER A 313 -2.33 23.60 26.12
C SER A 313 -2.90 23.14 24.78
N LYS A 314 -3.86 22.20 24.79
CA LYS A 314 -4.69 21.70 23.63
C LYS A 314 -4.69 22.63 22.41
N SER A 315 -3.61 22.62 21.66
CA SER A 315 -3.37 23.42 20.49
C SER A 315 -2.44 22.58 19.64
N LEU A 316 -3.01 21.98 18.61
CA LEU A 316 -2.25 21.42 17.50
C LEU A 316 -1.57 22.61 16.80
N SER A 317 -0.46 23.07 17.38
CA SER A 317 0.44 23.99 16.72
C SER A 317 1.11 23.24 15.57
N THR A 318 0.88 23.77 14.38
CA THR A 318 1.64 23.63 13.13
C THR A 318 2.74 22.56 13.16
N VAL A 319 2.52 21.49 12.40
CA VAL A 319 3.57 20.55 12.02
C VAL A 319 4.57 21.32 11.14
N PHE A 320 5.57 21.94 11.78
CA PHE A 320 6.82 22.31 11.12
C PHE A 320 7.77 21.13 11.31
N PHE A 321 8.18 20.53 10.20
CA PHE A 321 9.35 19.67 10.15
C PHE A 321 10.58 20.56 9.97
N SER A 322 11.53 20.43 10.89
CA SER A 322 12.96 20.57 10.59
C SER A 322 13.54 19.18 10.52
#